data_AF-A0A3M0WVW9-F1
#
_entry.id   AF-A0A3M0WVW9-F1
#
_cell.length_a   1.000
_cell.length_b   1.000
_cell.length_c   1.000
_cell.angle_alpha   90.00
_cell.angle_beta   90.00
_cell.angle_gamma   90.00
#
_symmetry.space_group_name_H-M   'P 1'
#
loop_
_entity.id
_entity.type
_entity.pdbx_description
1 polymer ?
#
loop_
_entity_poly.entity_id
_entity_poly.type
_entity_poly.pdbx_seq_one_letter_code
_entity_poly.pdbx_strand_id
1 'polypeptide(L)' 'MLYLIAYDIPNDKRRTKLHKTLCGFGTWTQYSFFECFLNDKELVTLRA' A
#
# COMPACT_ATOMS: atom_id res chain seq x y z
N MET A 1 -0.07 6.26 -12.44
CA MET A 1 -0.96 7.27 -11.82
C MET A 1 -0.71 7.28 -10.32
N LEU A 2 -0.92 8.40 -9.62
CA LEU A 2 -0.81 8.44 -8.15
C LEU A 2 -2.06 7.84 -7.53
N TYR A 3 -1.90 6.86 -6.64
CA TYR A 3 -2.96 6.25 -5.86
C TYR A 3 -2.73 6.47 -4.38
N LEU A 4 -3.76 6.95 -3.69
CA LEU A 4 -3.75 7.07 -2.24
C LEU A 4 -4.45 5.85 -1.64
N ILE A 5 -3.72 5.06 -0.86
CA ILE A 5 -4.21 3.85 -0.22
C ILE A 5 -4.36 4.12 1.28
N ALA A 6 -5.61 4.13 1.75
CA ALA A 6 -5.93 4.20 3.17
C ALA A 6 -6.29 2.79 3.66
N TYR A 7 -5.66 2.32 4.73
CA TYR A 7 -5.97 1.02 5.33
C TYR A 7 -6.13 1.14 6.85
N ASP A 8 -7.19 0.54 7.38
CA ASP A 8 -7.42 0.41 8.82
C ASP A 8 -7.36 -1.07 9.19
N ILE A 9 -6.23 -1.48 9.79
CA ILE A 9 -5.96 -2.88 10.13
C ILE A 9 -5.59 -2.95 11.61
N PRO A 10 -6.44 -3.59 12.45
CA PRO A 10 -6.18 -3.69 13.88
C PRO A 10 -5.10 -4.72 14.24
N ASN A 11 -4.76 -5.62 13.30
CA ASN A 11 -3.74 -6.65 13.52
C ASN A 11 -2.35 -6.17 13.03
N ASP A 12 -1.48 -5.89 14.00
CA ASP A 12 -0.11 -5.42 13.76
C ASP A 12 0.72 -6.32 12.83
N LYS A 13 0.59 -7.65 12.93
CA LYS A 13 1.34 -8.58 12.05
C LYS A 13 0.91 -8.43 10.59
N ARG A 14 -0.39 -8.24 10.34
CA ARG A 14 -0.91 -7.99 8.99
C ARG A 14 -0.50 -6.61 8.51
N ARG A 15 -0.55 -5.59 9.38
CA ARG A 15 -0.10 -4.22 9.08
C ARG A 15 1.36 -4.20 8.65
N THR A 16 2.27 -4.84 9.38
CA THR A 16 3.70 -4.85 9.02
C THR A 16 3.95 -5.55 7.69
N LYS A 17 3.21 -6.64 7.39
CA LYS A 17 3.32 -7.33 6.10
C LYS A 17 2.86 -6.42 4.96
N LEU A 18 1.73 -5.75 5.12
CA LEU A 18 1.16 -4.84 4.12
C LEU A 18 2.06 -3.61 3.92
N HIS A 19 2.61 -3.06 5.01
CA HIS A 19 3.59 -1.99 4.98
C HIS A 19 4.84 -2.37 4.19
N LYS A 20 5.41 -3.57 4.43
CA LYS A 20 6.55 -4.07 3.65
C LYS A 20 6.24 -4.24 2.17
N THR A 21 5.05 -4.74 1.84
CA THR A 21 4.61 -4.88 0.45
C THR A 21 4.48 -3.52 -0.21
N LEU A 22 3.76 -2.57 0.41
CA LEU A 22 3.51 -1.24 -0.16
C LEU A 22 4.76 -0.38 -0.23
N CYS A 23 5.73 -0.55 0.67
CA CYS A 23 7.01 0.15 0.63
C CYS A 23 7.80 -0.10 -0.67
N GLY A 24 7.53 -1.21 -1.37
CA GLY A 24 8.09 -1.47 -2.70
C GLY A 24 7.35 -0.78 -3.85
N PHE A 25 6.10 -0.37 -3.65
CA PHE A 25 5.23 0.23 -4.67
C PHE A 25 5.03 1.75 -4.50
N GLY A 26 5.47 2.33 -3.39
CA GLY A 26 5.16 3.71 -3.06
C GLY A 26 5.92 4.26 -1.87
N THR A 27 5.53 5.45 -1.46
CA THR A 27 6.07 6.15 -0.29
C THR A 27 5.07 6.11 0.86
N TRP A 28 5.60 5.84 2.05
CA TRP A 28 4.84 5.88 3.29
C TRP A 28 4.70 7.33 3.75
N THR A 29 3.45 7.82 3.89
CA THR A 29 3.19 9.21 4.30
C THR A 29 2.72 9.31 5.74
N GLN A 30 1.80 8.44 6.15
CA GLN A 30 1.20 8.47 7.48
C GLN A 30 0.86 7.06 7.94
N TYR A 31 0.62 6.87 9.24
CA TYR A 31 0.46 5.56 9.86
C TYR A 31 -0.52 4.62 9.14
N SER A 32 -1.60 5.17 8.58
CA SER A 32 -2.65 4.45 7.86
C SER A 32 -2.78 4.85 6.39
N PHE A 33 -1.84 5.67 5.87
CA PHE A 33 -1.88 6.18 4.50
C PHE A 33 -0.59 5.84 3.75
N PHE A 34 -0.78 5.44 2.50
CA PHE A 34 0.29 5.16 1.55
C PHE A 34 0.05 5.85 0.23
N GLU A 35 1.08 6.49 -0.31
CA GLU A 35 1.07 7.04 -1.66
C GLU A 35 1.78 6.06 -2.58
N CYS A 36 1.03 5.37 -3.43
CA CYS A 36 1.57 4.42 -4.40
C CYS A 36 1.50 4.98 -5.81
N PHE A 37 2.63 4.93 -6.52
CA PHE A 37 2.71 5.29 -7.93
C PHE A 37 2.52 4.05 -8.78
N LEU A 38 1.28 3.64 -8.97
CA LEU A 38 0.98 2.38 -9.66
C LEU A 38 0.82 2.60 -11.18
N ASN A 39 1.41 1.70 -11.95
CA ASN A 39 1.07 1.44 -13.35
C ASN A 39 -0.08 0.44 -13.45
N ASP A 40 -0.77 0.37 -14.59
CA ASP A 40 -1.95 -0.50 -14.78
C ASP A 40 -1.67 -1.98 -14.43
N LYS A 41 -0.46 -2.47 -14.71
CA LYS A 41 -0.01 -3.83 -14.35
C LYS A 41 0.11 -4.03 -12.83
N GLU A 42 0.63 -3.03 -12.13
CA GLU A 42 0.83 -3.09 -10.67
C GLU A 42 -0.51 -3.00 -9.95
N LEU A 43 -1.44 -2.23 -10.49
CA LEU A 43 -2.82 -2.14 -9.98
C LEU A 43 -3.53 -3.50 -10.10
N VAL A 44 -3.41 -4.20 -11.23
CA VAL A 44 -3.94 -5.56 -11.39
C VAL A 44 -3.31 -6.52 -10.38
N THR A 45 -1.99 -6.40 -10.15
CA THR A 45 -1.27 -7.26 -9.20
C THR A 45 -1.68 -7.00 -7.75
N LEU A 46 -1.97 -5.74 -7.38
CA LEU A 46 -2.43 -5.35 -6.04
C LEU A 46 -3.88 -5.75 -5.75
N ARG A 47 -4.68 -5.96 -6.80
CA ARG A 47 -6.11 -6.31 -6.70
C ARG A 47 -6.38 -7.82 -6.74
N ALA A 48 -5.42 -8.62 -7.22
CA ALA A 48 -5.49 -10.08 -7.28
C ALA A 48 -5.24 -10.73 -5.91
#